data_AF-A0A1V6ITU3-F1
#
_entry.id   AF-A0A1V6ITU3-F1
#
_cell.length_a   1.000
_cell.length_b   1.000
_cell.length_c   1.000
_cell.angle_alpha   90.00
_cell.angle_beta   90.00
_cell.angle_gamma   90.00
#
_symmetry.space_group_name_H-M   'P 1'
#
loop_
_entity.id
_entity.type
_entity.pdbx_description
1 polymer ?
#
loop_
_entity_poly.entity_id
_entity_poly.type
_entity_poly.pdbx_seq_one_letter_code
_entity_poly.pdbx_strand_id
1 'polypeptide(L)'
;MSGIRLEVEVLIVQLLSNQVRNLSKAIKQAGLYINNIIIAPFAAAEAAITPRSKELGVALVNIGSLSTSLAVFEEGELLHAAVVPIGSDHITADIAIGLRCSINLAEKIKLEYGQANPDKVDKDEELDITSLITPDNEVDEPMTVSMKYLSSIIEARVGEIFTKVDAELKKINRSGMLPAGIVLVGGGAKLAGITDLAKKNLRLPVCLGANRNVPSVVDKVNDLSYLTALGLVAWGDHYSSIEEEDNIRHGFKPGHAVKKVKNWFGSLFLKE
;
A
#
# COMPACT_ATOMS: atom_id res chain seq x y z
N MET A 1 28.57 -11.38 -28.64
CA MET A 1 27.55 -10.33 -28.79
C MET A 1 28.27 -8.98 -28.74
N SER A 2 28.40 -8.26 -29.86
CA SER A 2 28.95 -6.89 -29.84
C SER A 2 27.85 -5.92 -30.26
N GLY A 3 27.44 -5.04 -29.35
CA GLY A 3 26.50 -3.96 -29.62
C GLY A 3 27.24 -2.62 -29.68
N ILE A 4 26.82 -1.75 -30.59
CA ILE A 4 27.39 -0.41 -30.79
C ILE A 4 26.67 0.68 -29.99
N ARG A 5 25.46 0.41 -29.48
CA ARG A 5 24.67 1.33 -28.66
C ARG A 5 23.73 0.54 -27.74
N LEU A 6 23.60 0.99 -26.50
CA LEU A 6 22.64 0.51 -25.52
C LEU A 6 21.78 1.70 -25.08
N GLU A 7 20.46 1.53 -25.12
CA GLU A 7 19.49 2.52 -24.66
C GLU A 7 18.54 1.86 -23.68
N VAL A 8 18.07 2.62 -22.69
CA VAL A 8 17.13 2.15 -21.69
C VAL A 8 16.14 3.27 -21.37
N GLU A 9 14.88 2.91 -21.24
CA GLU A 9 13.83 3.76 -20.68
C GLU A 9 13.63 3.33 -19.22
N VAL A 10 13.67 4.29 -18.28
CA VAL A 10 13.61 4.00 -16.85
C VAL A 10 12.58 4.87 -16.15
N LEU A 11 11.80 4.25 -15.27
CA LEU A 11 10.97 4.95 -14.31
C LEU A 11 11.79 5.22 -13.04
N ILE A 12 12.01 6.49 -12.71
CA ILE A 12 12.77 6.90 -11.53
C ILE A 12 11.81 7.31 -10.42
N VAL A 13 11.89 6.61 -9.28
CA VAL A 13 11.17 6.98 -8.06
C VAL A 13 12.10 7.80 -7.16
N GLN A 14 11.65 8.99 -6.77
CA GLN A 14 12.41 9.89 -5.91
C GLN A 14 11.81 9.98 -4.50
N LEU A 15 12.68 10.08 -3.51
CA LEU A 15 12.31 10.19 -2.09
C LEU A 15 13.09 11.34 -1.45
N LEU A 16 12.52 11.95 -0.42
CA LEU A 16 13.22 12.98 0.35
C LEU A 16 14.31 12.36 1.21
N SER A 17 15.57 12.72 0.99
CA SER A 17 16.74 12.12 1.67
C SER A 17 16.64 12.15 3.19
N ASN A 18 16.03 13.21 3.76
CA ASN A 18 15.83 13.32 5.21
C ASN A 18 14.85 12.26 5.74
N GLN A 19 13.77 11.95 5.01
CA GLN A 19 12.80 10.93 5.41
C GLN A 19 13.43 9.53 5.37
N VAL A 20 14.18 9.23 4.30
CA VAL A 20 14.92 7.96 4.17
C VAL A 20 15.92 7.78 5.30
N ARG A 21 16.67 8.85 5.65
CA ARG A 21 17.65 8.81 6.73
C ARG A 21 17.00 8.58 8.09
N ASN A 22 15.88 9.25 8.38
CA ASN A 22 15.16 9.11 9.64
C ASN A 22 14.58 7.70 9.80
N LEU A 23 13.93 7.19 8.75
CA LEU A 23 13.42 5.81 8.73
C LEU A 23 14.55 4.79 8.91
N SER A 24 15.65 4.97 8.18
CA SER A 24 16.81 4.07 8.26
C SER A 24 17.43 4.04 9.66
N LYS A 25 17.47 5.19 10.33
CA LYS A 25 17.98 5.30 11.70
C LYS A 25 17.09 4.57 12.68
N ALA A 26 15.77 4.72 12.58
CA ALA A 26 14.81 4.04 13.46
C ALA A 26 14.93 2.51 13.36
N ILE A 27 15.04 1.97 12.15
CA ILE A 27 15.20 0.52 11.92
C ILE A 27 16.55 0.01 12.49
N LYS A 28 17.64 0.75 12.26
CA LYS A 28 18.96 0.40 12.81
C LYS A 28 18.99 0.44 14.33
N GLN A 29 18.28 1.38 14.96
CA GLN A 29 18.15 1.46 16.42
C GLN A 29 17.37 0.28 17.00
N ALA A 30 16.49 -0.35 16.22
CA ALA A 30 15.85 -1.60 16.59
C ALA A 30 16.76 -2.84 16.43
N GLY A 31 18.04 -2.67 16.06
CA GLY A 31 19.00 -3.75 15.87
C GLY A 31 18.88 -4.48 14.52
N LEU A 32 18.15 -3.89 13.56
CA LEU A 32 17.90 -4.48 12.24
C LEU A 32 18.74 -3.80 11.15
N TYR A 33 19.02 -4.54 10.08
CA TYR A 33 19.67 -4.03 8.88
C TYR A 33 18.65 -3.88 7.75
N ILE A 34 18.88 -2.91 6.87
CA ILE A 34 18.04 -2.66 5.70
C ILE A 34 18.80 -3.15 4.49
N ASN A 35 18.29 -4.20 3.85
CA ASN A 35 18.87 -4.73 2.62
C ASN A 35 18.47 -3.88 1.42
N ASN A 36 17.18 -3.51 1.33
CA ASN A 36 16.66 -2.73 0.21
C ASN A 36 15.46 -1.86 0.65
N ILE A 37 15.15 -0.83 -0.12
CA ILE A 37 14.00 0.07 0.06
C ILE A 37 13.15 0.03 -1.20
N ILE A 38 11.85 -0.18 -1.02
CA ILE A 38 10.88 -0.28 -2.10
C ILE A 38 9.63 0.49 -1.74
N ILE A 39 8.91 1.00 -2.74
CA ILE A 39 7.66 1.71 -2.49
C ILE A 39 6.53 0.74 -2.14
N ALA A 40 5.73 1.11 -1.15
CA ALA A 40 4.64 0.31 -0.63
C ALA A 40 3.65 -0.23 -1.69
N PRO A 41 3.15 0.55 -2.66
CA PRO A 41 2.18 0.02 -3.62
C PRO A 41 2.80 -0.99 -4.59
N PHE A 42 4.10 -0.87 -4.90
CA PHE A 42 4.79 -1.86 -5.72
C PHE A 42 5.02 -3.15 -4.93
N ALA A 43 5.51 -3.05 -3.69
CA ALA A 43 5.64 -4.23 -2.82
C ALA A 43 4.30 -4.95 -2.67
N ALA A 44 3.21 -4.23 -2.35
CA ALA A 44 1.89 -4.84 -2.24
C ALA A 44 1.43 -5.55 -3.54
N ALA A 45 1.83 -5.05 -4.71
CA ALA A 45 1.50 -5.66 -5.98
C ALA A 45 2.17 -7.02 -6.18
N GLU A 46 3.38 -7.23 -5.63
CA GLU A 46 4.06 -8.53 -5.65
C GLU A 46 3.27 -9.62 -4.91
N ALA A 47 2.52 -9.27 -3.87
CA ALA A 47 1.66 -10.24 -3.17
C ALA A 47 0.26 -10.35 -3.78
N ALA A 48 -0.30 -9.25 -4.26
CA ALA A 48 -1.72 -9.11 -4.56
C ALA A 48 -2.10 -9.29 -6.04
N ILE A 49 -1.16 -9.07 -6.96
CA ILE A 49 -1.42 -9.01 -8.40
C ILE A 49 -0.73 -10.15 -9.12
N THR A 50 -1.43 -10.77 -10.08
CA THR A 50 -0.86 -11.83 -10.92
C THR A 50 -0.07 -11.24 -12.09
N PRO A 51 0.95 -11.95 -12.61
CA PRO A 51 1.67 -11.53 -13.80
C PRO A 51 0.75 -11.22 -14.98
N ARG A 52 -0.27 -12.07 -15.21
CA ARG A 52 -1.28 -11.85 -16.26
C ARG A 52 -2.05 -10.53 -16.11
N SER A 53 -2.37 -10.11 -14.89
CA SER A 53 -3.04 -8.83 -14.67
C SER A 53 -2.09 -7.65 -14.92
N LYS A 54 -0.81 -7.77 -14.56
CA LYS A 54 0.24 -6.78 -14.88
C LYS A 54 0.41 -6.62 -16.39
N GLU A 55 0.40 -7.72 -17.15
CA GLU A 55 0.43 -7.70 -18.62
C GLU A 55 -0.77 -6.97 -19.24
N LEU A 56 -1.98 -7.25 -18.75
CA LEU A 56 -3.22 -6.74 -19.33
C LEU A 56 -3.53 -5.27 -19.02
N GLY A 57 -2.91 -4.67 -18.00
CA GLY A 57 -3.27 -3.34 -17.51
C GLY A 57 -4.10 -3.39 -16.23
N VAL A 58 -3.46 -3.15 -15.08
CA VAL A 58 -4.08 -3.17 -13.74
C VAL A 58 -3.50 -2.06 -12.87
N ALA A 59 -4.29 -1.48 -11.97
CA ALA A 59 -3.75 -0.65 -10.90
C ALA A 59 -4.00 -1.26 -9.53
N LEU A 60 -2.97 -1.26 -8.69
CA LEU A 60 -3.12 -1.46 -7.25
C LEU A 60 -3.43 -0.12 -6.59
N VAL A 61 -4.42 -0.08 -5.71
CA VAL A 61 -4.72 1.07 -4.86
C VAL A 61 -4.70 0.62 -3.40
N ASN A 62 -3.72 1.09 -2.65
CA ASN A 62 -3.55 0.81 -1.23
C ASN A 62 -4.09 1.96 -0.40
N ILE A 63 -5.23 1.75 0.26
CA ILE A 63 -5.87 2.72 1.14
C ILE A 63 -5.40 2.48 2.57
N GLY A 64 -4.36 3.22 2.96
CA GLY A 64 -3.85 3.27 4.33
C GLY A 64 -4.61 4.27 5.20
N SER A 65 -4.09 4.51 6.41
CA SER A 65 -4.66 5.46 7.38
C SER A 65 -4.52 6.91 6.94
N LEU A 66 -3.28 7.35 6.71
CA LEU A 66 -2.98 8.75 6.37
C LEU A 66 -2.95 9.03 4.87
N SER A 67 -2.72 8.01 4.05
CA SER A 67 -2.53 8.17 2.61
C SER A 67 -3.07 6.99 1.82
N THR A 68 -3.34 7.26 0.55
CA THR A 68 -3.69 6.26 -0.46
C THR A 68 -2.57 6.24 -1.48
N SER A 69 -1.94 5.08 -1.70
CA SER A 69 -0.88 4.93 -2.69
C SER A 69 -1.34 4.06 -3.84
N LEU A 70 -0.79 4.29 -5.03
CA LEU A 70 -1.13 3.53 -6.23
C LEU A 70 0.09 3.13 -7.05
N ALA A 71 -0.02 2.00 -7.71
CA ALA A 71 0.93 1.52 -8.71
C ALA A 71 0.13 0.99 -9.90
N VAL A 72 0.45 1.44 -11.11
CA VAL A 72 -0.19 1.04 -12.37
C VAL A 72 0.78 0.20 -13.16
N PHE A 73 0.32 -0.96 -13.61
CA PHE A 73 1.11 -1.91 -14.40
C PHE A 73 0.45 -2.14 -15.75
N GLU A 74 1.24 -2.25 -16.80
CA GLU A 74 0.84 -2.61 -18.16
C GLU A 74 2.04 -3.25 -18.86
N GLU A 75 1.82 -4.23 -19.74
CA GLU A 75 2.91 -4.97 -20.42
C GLU A 75 3.94 -5.57 -19.44
N GLY A 76 3.47 -5.94 -18.25
CA GLY A 76 4.30 -6.56 -17.20
C GLY A 76 5.12 -5.57 -16.37
N GLU A 77 5.20 -4.30 -16.79
CA GLU A 77 6.08 -3.28 -16.21
C GLU A 77 5.33 -2.29 -15.31
N LEU A 78 6.05 -1.61 -14.41
CA LEU A 78 5.50 -0.51 -13.62
C LEU A 78 5.44 0.76 -14.49
N LEU A 79 4.24 1.18 -14.86
CA LEU A 79 4.00 2.36 -15.69
C LEU A 79 3.93 3.66 -14.88
N HIS A 80 3.30 3.62 -13.70
CA HIS A 80 3.10 4.81 -12.87
C HIS A 80 3.01 4.46 -11.38
N ALA A 81 3.49 5.35 -10.52
CA ALA A 81 3.30 5.25 -9.08
C ALA A 81 3.06 6.63 -8.47
N ALA A 82 2.10 6.72 -7.56
CA ALA A 82 1.76 7.97 -6.90
C ALA A 82 1.22 7.76 -5.47
N VAL A 83 1.25 8.83 -4.69
CA VAL A 83 0.66 8.89 -3.35
C VAL A 83 -0.29 10.07 -3.28
N VAL A 84 -1.52 9.79 -2.89
CA VAL A 84 -2.55 10.76 -2.56
C VAL A 84 -2.53 10.97 -1.03
N PRO A 85 -2.39 12.21 -0.52
CA PRO A 85 -2.28 12.49 0.90
C PRO A 85 -3.64 12.48 1.61
N ILE A 86 -4.48 11.49 1.30
CA ILE A 86 -5.76 11.21 1.97
C ILE A 86 -5.87 9.69 2.12
N GLY A 87 -6.23 9.25 3.32
CA GLY A 87 -6.47 7.84 3.66
C GLY A 87 -7.69 7.67 4.57
N SER A 88 -7.85 6.48 5.15
CA SER A 88 -9.02 6.10 5.95
C SER A 88 -9.20 6.92 7.23
N ASP A 89 -8.18 7.58 7.76
CA ASP A 89 -8.31 8.44 8.95
C ASP A 89 -9.11 9.70 8.64
N HIS A 90 -9.13 10.13 7.38
CA HIS A 90 -9.95 11.26 6.95
C HIS A 90 -11.44 10.88 6.94
N ILE A 91 -11.75 9.59 6.71
CA ILE A 91 -13.11 9.07 6.87
C ILE A 91 -13.51 9.16 8.35
N THR A 92 -12.63 8.73 9.24
CA THR A 92 -12.83 8.82 10.69
C THR A 92 -13.01 10.26 11.15
N ALA A 93 -12.19 11.19 10.66
CA ALA A 93 -12.29 12.61 10.98
C ALA A 93 -13.63 13.21 10.53
N ASP A 94 -14.09 12.86 9.32
CA ASP A 94 -15.38 13.33 8.83
C ASP A 94 -16.55 12.75 9.63
N ILE A 95 -16.48 11.49 10.05
CA ILE A 95 -17.48 10.87 10.93
C ILE A 95 -17.50 11.60 12.28
N ALA A 96 -16.34 11.86 12.87
CA ALA A 96 -16.23 12.57 14.15
C ALA A 96 -16.85 13.98 14.07
N ILE A 97 -16.60 14.71 12.98
CA ILE A 97 -17.21 16.02 12.74
C ILE A 97 -18.72 15.90 12.52
N GLY A 98 -19.13 14.98 11.64
CA GLY A 98 -20.53 14.82 11.23
C GLY A 98 -21.44 14.34 12.36
N LEU A 99 -20.95 13.44 13.21
CA LEU A 99 -21.65 12.90 14.37
C LEU A 99 -21.34 13.64 15.68
N ARG A 100 -20.42 14.62 15.65
CA ARG A 100 -19.96 15.40 16.81
C ARG A 100 -19.47 14.51 17.96
N CYS A 101 -18.68 13.50 17.63
CA CYS A 101 -18.12 12.55 18.60
C CYS A 101 -16.59 12.58 18.59
N SER A 102 -15.98 11.88 19.56
CA SER A 102 -14.52 11.76 19.62
C SER A 102 -13.98 10.94 18.43
N ILE A 103 -12.74 11.20 18.02
CA ILE A 103 -12.07 10.44 16.95
C ILE A 103 -12.03 8.94 17.26
N ASN A 104 -11.85 8.57 18.53
CA ASN A 104 -11.83 7.17 18.95
C ASN A 104 -13.20 6.50 18.78
N LEU A 105 -14.29 7.21 19.12
CA LEU A 105 -15.65 6.69 18.91
C LEU A 105 -15.98 6.61 17.42
N ALA A 106 -15.61 7.63 16.63
CA ALA A 106 -15.77 7.62 15.19
C ALA A 106 -15.05 6.44 14.51
N GLU A 107 -13.84 6.08 14.98
CA GLU A 107 -13.11 4.92 14.45
C GLU A 107 -13.86 3.61 14.74
N LYS A 108 -14.36 3.44 15.96
CA LYS A 108 -15.17 2.27 16.32
C LYS A 108 -16.44 2.18 15.46
N ILE A 109 -17.15 3.29 15.30
CA ILE A 109 -18.36 3.36 14.45
C ILE A 109 -18.00 2.98 13.01
N LYS A 110 -16.91 3.52 12.46
CA LYS A 110 -16.45 3.20 11.10
C LYS A 110 -16.12 1.72 10.93
N LEU A 111 -15.45 1.12 11.91
CA LEU A 111 -15.03 -0.28 11.85
C LEU A 111 -16.21 -1.26 12.00
N GLU A 112 -17.18 -0.95 12.87
CA GLU A 112 -18.33 -1.83 13.14
C GLU A 112 -19.49 -1.64 12.17
N TYR A 113 -19.79 -0.39 11.78
CA TYR A 113 -21.02 -0.02 11.05
C TYR A 113 -20.75 0.71 9.73
N GLY A 114 -19.48 0.90 9.35
CA GLY A 114 -19.12 1.66 8.15
C GLY A 114 -19.64 1.02 6.86
N GLN A 115 -20.46 1.75 6.12
CA GLN A 115 -20.99 1.39 4.82
C GLN A 115 -20.76 2.54 3.83
N ALA A 116 -20.07 2.29 2.72
CA ALA A 116 -19.75 3.30 1.71
C ALA A 116 -20.84 3.47 0.63
N ASN A 117 -21.91 2.67 0.68
CA ASN A 117 -23.04 2.78 -0.24
C ASN A 117 -24.34 3.08 0.53
N PRO A 118 -24.81 4.35 0.54
CA PRO A 118 -26.02 4.71 1.25
C PRO A 118 -27.26 4.01 0.72
N ASP A 119 -27.30 3.62 -0.57
CA ASP A 119 -28.47 2.98 -1.17
C ASP A 119 -28.75 1.57 -0.62
N LYS A 120 -27.79 0.98 0.10
CA LYS A 120 -27.94 -0.30 0.79
C LYS A 120 -28.43 -0.17 2.24
N VAL A 121 -28.71 1.05 2.68
CA VAL A 121 -29.12 1.38 4.05
C VAL A 121 -30.54 1.89 4.03
N ASP A 122 -31.38 1.41 4.96
CA ASP A 122 -32.76 1.89 5.08
C ASP A 122 -32.77 3.35 5.57
N LYS A 123 -33.72 4.15 5.08
CA LYS A 123 -33.78 5.59 5.36
C LYS A 123 -34.03 5.88 6.84
N ASP A 124 -34.82 5.02 7.47
CA ASP A 124 -35.26 5.17 8.86
C ASP A 124 -34.46 4.27 9.81
N GLU A 125 -33.36 3.66 9.33
CA GLU A 125 -32.48 2.84 10.17
C GLU A 125 -31.66 3.73 11.11
N GLU A 126 -31.97 3.61 12.39
CA GLU A 126 -31.21 4.21 13.49
C GLU A 126 -30.37 3.16 14.20
N LEU A 127 -29.15 3.54 14.54
CA LEU A 127 -28.20 2.73 15.29
C LEU A 127 -27.99 3.34 16.67
N ASP A 128 -28.30 2.58 17.71
CA ASP A 128 -27.89 2.90 19.08
C ASP A 128 -26.39 2.56 19.23
N ILE A 129 -25.58 3.57 19.51
CA ILE A 129 -24.12 3.44 19.68
C ILE A 129 -23.67 3.63 21.14
N THR A 130 -24.61 3.65 22.09
CA THR A 130 -24.30 3.86 23.50
C THR A 130 -23.32 2.84 24.07
N SER A 131 -23.36 1.59 23.60
CA SER A 131 -22.40 0.55 24.01
C SER A 131 -20.95 0.82 23.59
N LEU A 132 -20.72 1.68 22.59
CA LEU A 132 -19.38 2.04 22.12
C LEU A 132 -18.75 3.20 22.89
N ILE A 133 -19.58 3.93 23.64
CA ILE A 133 -19.19 5.07 24.47
C ILE A 133 -18.46 4.50 25.70
N THR A 134 -17.15 4.74 25.76
CA THR A 134 -16.35 4.49 26.96
C THR A 134 -16.51 5.64 27.97
N PRO A 135 -16.27 5.41 29.28
CA PRO A 135 -16.39 6.44 30.33
C PRO A 135 -15.59 7.71 30.06
N ASP A 136 -14.51 7.60 29.27
CA ASP A 136 -13.66 8.73 28.87
C ASP A 136 -14.33 9.70 27.88
N ASN A 137 -15.50 9.34 27.33
CA ASN A 137 -16.34 10.23 26.52
C ASN A 137 -17.48 10.72 27.42
N GLU A 138 -17.48 12.00 27.77
CA GLU A 138 -18.44 12.66 28.66
C GLU A 138 -19.86 12.79 28.04
N VAL A 139 -20.46 11.68 27.62
CA VAL A 139 -21.82 11.64 27.08
C VAL A 139 -22.64 10.70 27.97
N ASP A 140 -23.36 11.29 28.92
CA ASP A 140 -24.27 10.59 29.85
C ASP A 140 -25.63 10.23 29.21
N GLU A 141 -25.82 10.53 27.92
CA GLU A 141 -27.08 10.30 27.22
C GLU A 141 -26.97 9.19 26.15
N PRO A 142 -28.04 8.39 25.96
CA PRO A 142 -28.13 7.46 24.85
C PRO A 142 -27.91 8.18 23.51
N MET A 143 -27.06 7.63 22.64
CA MET A 143 -26.73 8.25 21.37
C MET A 143 -27.19 7.34 20.24
N THR A 144 -28.15 7.82 19.46
CA THR A 144 -28.57 7.18 18.21
C THR A 144 -28.00 7.92 17.00
N VAL A 145 -27.68 7.16 15.96
CA VAL A 145 -27.11 7.67 14.71
C VAL A 145 -27.92 7.14 13.53
N SER A 146 -28.35 8.02 12.63
CA SER A 146 -28.92 7.60 11.36
C SER A 146 -27.86 6.89 10.52
N MET A 147 -28.10 5.63 10.18
CA MET A 147 -27.19 4.85 9.34
C MET A 147 -27.05 5.44 7.94
N LYS A 148 -28.15 6.02 7.41
CA LYS A 148 -28.13 6.70 6.10
C LYS A 148 -27.21 7.92 6.13
N TYR A 149 -27.24 8.69 7.20
CA TYR A 149 -26.37 9.86 7.37
C TYR A 149 -24.90 9.45 7.52
N LEU A 150 -24.60 8.47 8.37
CA LEU A 150 -23.24 7.89 8.50
C LEU A 150 -22.71 7.42 7.14
N SER A 151 -23.51 6.64 6.41
CA SER A 151 -23.11 6.14 5.10
C SER A 151 -22.86 7.25 4.09
N SER A 152 -23.63 8.35 4.15
CA SER A 152 -23.45 9.50 3.25
C SER A 152 -22.14 10.25 3.52
N ILE A 153 -21.74 10.38 4.79
CA ILE A 153 -20.43 10.96 5.16
C ILE A 153 -19.30 10.08 4.59
N ILE A 154 -19.42 8.76 4.76
CA ILE A 154 -18.44 7.80 4.29
C ILE A 154 -18.34 7.82 2.76
N GLU A 155 -19.47 7.77 2.04
CA GLU A 155 -19.51 7.81 0.57
C GLU A 155 -18.80 9.07 0.04
N ALA A 156 -19.05 10.23 0.64
CA ALA A 156 -18.44 11.49 0.21
C ALA A 156 -16.90 11.44 0.29
N ARG A 157 -16.34 11.00 1.43
CA ARG A 157 -14.88 10.93 1.61
C ARG A 157 -14.24 9.87 0.71
N VAL A 158 -14.84 8.69 0.63
CA VAL A 158 -14.32 7.60 -0.22
C VAL A 158 -14.42 8.00 -1.70
N GLY A 159 -15.50 8.68 -2.09
CA GLY A 159 -15.67 9.25 -3.42
C GLY A 159 -14.60 10.28 -3.75
N GLU A 160 -14.19 11.12 -2.79
CA GLU A 160 -13.06 12.04 -2.97
C GLU A 160 -11.74 11.28 -3.18
N ILE A 161 -11.46 10.23 -2.39
CA ILE A 161 -10.27 9.38 -2.56
C ILE A 161 -10.23 8.84 -4.00
N PHE A 162 -11.33 8.25 -4.49
CA PHE A 162 -11.37 7.71 -5.85
C PHE A 162 -11.32 8.79 -6.94
N THR A 163 -11.84 9.99 -6.68
CA THR A 163 -11.68 11.12 -7.60
C THR A 163 -10.21 11.49 -7.76
N LYS A 164 -9.43 11.48 -6.67
CA LYS A 164 -7.99 11.75 -6.70
C LYS A 164 -7.21 10.60 -7.35
N VAL A 165 -7.62 9.34 -7.13
CA VAL A 165 -7.05 8.18 -7.84
C VAL A 165 -7.30 8.29 -9.35
N ASP A 166 -8.52 8.62 -9.78
CA ASP A 166 -8.84 8.82 -11.21
C ASP A 166 -8.03 9.97 -11.82
N ALA A 167 -7.74 11.03 -11.05
CA ALA A 167 -6.88 12.11 -11.49
C ALA A 167 -5.45 11.64 -11.80
N GLU A 168 -4.90 10.71 -11.02
CA GLU A 168 -3.59 10.09 -11.32
C GLU A 168 -3.66 9.18 -12.55
N LEU A 169 -4.74 8.42 -12.74
CA LEU A 169 -4.95 7.63 -13.96
C LEU A 169 -5.09 8.50 -15.21
N LYS A 170 -5.72 9.68 -15.10
CA LYS A 170 -5.85 10.64 -16.20
C LYS A 170 -4.50 11.19 -16.64
N LYS A 171 -3.56 11.45 -15.72
CA LYS A 171 -2.21 11.96 -16.07
C LYS A 171 -1.45 11.05 -17.02
N ILE A 172 -1.71 9.74 -16.96
CA ILE A 172 -1.09 8.72 -17.81
C ILE A 172 -2.03 8.19 -18.90
N ASN A 173 -3.17 8.85 -19.15
CA ASN A 173 -4.18 8.42 -20.12
C ASN A 173 -4.66 6.96 -19.91
N ARG A 174 -4.89 6.55 -18.65
CA ARG A 174 -5.43 5.23 -18.28
C ARG A 174 -6.74 5.26 -17.51
N SER A 175 -7.37 6.42 -17.36
CA SER A 175 -8.70 6.54 -16.74
C SER A 175 -9.74 5.74 -17.52
N GLY A 176 -10.36 4.75 -16.88
CA GLY A 176 -11.33 3.85 -17.54
C GLY A 176 -10.71 2.89 -18.56
N MET A 177 -9.38 2.79 -18.65
CA MET A 177 -8.67 2.04 -19.71
C MET A 177 -7.71 0.98 -19.15
N LEU A 178 -8.06 0.34 -18.03
CA LEU A 178 -7.29 -0.76 -17.44
C LEU A 178 -8.12 -2.05 -17.53
N PRO A 179 -7.90 -2.91 -18.54
CA PRO A 179 -8.70 -4.12 -18.76
C PRO A 179 -8.79 -5.07 -17.55
N ALA A 180 -7.69 -5.24 -16.81
CA ALA A 180 -7.70 -6.05 -15.58
C ALA A 180 -8.19 -5.27 -14.34
N GLY A 181 -8.47 -3.97 -14.50
CA GLY A 181 -9.17 -3.14 -13.51
C GLY A 181 -8.29 -2.67 -12.35
N ILE A 182 -8.91 -2.57 -11.18
CA ILE A 182 -8.31 -2.06 -9.94
C ILE A 182 -8.32 -3.14 -8.87
N VAL A 183 -7.20 -3.28 -8.16
CA VAL A 183 -7.06 -4.14 -6.98
C VAL A 183 -6.91 -3.26 -5.75
N LEU A 184 -7.88 -3.31 -4.84
CA LEU A 184 -7.85 -2.56 -3.58
C LEU A 184 -7.16 -3.35 -2.47
N VAL A 185 -6.24 -2.72 -1.75
CA VAL A 185 -5.54 -3.28 -0.58
C VAL A 185 -5.44 -2.26 0.55
N GLY A 186 -4.89 -2.66 1.70
CA GLY A 186 -4.77 -1.82 2.88
C GLY A 186 -5.98 -1.91 3.80
N GLY A 187 -5.87 -1.33 5.00
CA GLY A 187 -6.92 -1.39 6.01
C GLY A 187 -8.21 -0.70 5.58
N GLY A 188 -8.11 0.43 4.87
CA GLY A 188 -9.26 1.17 4.38
C GLY A 188 -10.07 0.44 3.31
N ALA A 189 -9.45 -0.52 2.60
CA ALA A 189 -10.12 -1.33 1.59
C ALA A 189 -11.12 -2.35 2.18
N LYS A 190 -11.15 -2.53 3.51
CA LYS A 190 -12.10 -3.41 4.20
C LYS A 190 -13.49 -2.81 4.40
N LEU A 191 -13.63 -1.50 4.17
CA LEU A 191 -14.89 -0.79 4.34
C LEU A 191 -15.98 -1.38 3.45
N ALA A 192 -17.15 -1.67 4.02
CA ALA A 192 -18.25 -2.27 3.26
C ALA A 192 -18.69 -1.33 2.11
N GLY A 193 -19.04 -1.91 0.96
CA GLY A 193 -19.50 -1.15 -0.21
C GLY A 193 -18.40 -0.39 -0.98
N ILE A 194 -17.15 -0.40 -0.51
CA ILE A 194 -16.07 0.38 -1.14
C ILE A 194 -15.78 -0.03 -2.58
N THR A 195 -15.90 -1.32 -2.91
CA THR A 195 -15.68 -1.85 -4.26
C THR A 195 -16.77 -1.39 -5.24
N ASP A 196 -18.02 -1.31 -4.79
CA ASP A 196 -19.13 -0.82 -5.60
C ASP A 196 -18.97 0.67 -5.91
N LEU A 197 -18.59 1.47 -4.91
CA LEU A 197 -18.31 2.89 -5.07
C LEU A 197 -17.08 3.11 -5.99
N ALA A 198 -16.03 2.30 -5.83
CA ALA A 198 -14.86 2.35 -6.70
C ALA A 198 -15.22 2.07 -8.17
N LYS A 199 -16.05 1.05 -8.46
CA LYS A 199 -16.51 0.74 -9.81
C LYS A 199 -17.26 1.92 -10.43
N LYS A 200 -18.17 2.54 -9.67
CA LYS A 200 -18.95 3.72 -10.09
C LYS A 200 -18.04 4.90 -10.42
N ASN A 201 -17.07 5.20 -9.56
CA ASN A 201 -16.22 6.39 -9.70
C ASN A 201 -15.11 6.21 -10.76
N LEU A 202 -14.48 5.04 -10.82
CA LEU A 202 -13.33 4.76 -11.68
C LEU A 202 -13.72 4.20 -13.05
N ARG A 203 -14.97 3.74 -13.24
CA ARG A 203 -15.47 3.11 -14.48
C ARG A 203 -14.63 1.91 -14.91
N LEU A 204 -14.15 1.14 -13.93
CA LEU A 204 -13.29 -0.02 -14.12
C LEU A 204 -13.80 -1.20 -13.30
N PRO A 205 -13.48 -2.45 -13.69
CA PRO A 205 -13.61 -3.58 -12.79
C PRO A 205 -12.81 -3.33 -11.50
N VAL A 206 -13.36 -3.68 -10.35
CA VAL A 206 -12.67 -3.54 -9.06
C VAL A 206 -12.86 -4.79 -8.23
N CYS A 207 -11.76 -5.28 -7.65
CA CYS A 207 -11.77 -6.35 -6.66
C CYS A 207 -10.88 -6.01 -5.46
N LEU A 208 -11.04 -6.77 -4.38
CA LEU A 208 -10.10 -6.74 -3.26
C LEU A 208 -8.87 -7.58 -3.61
N GLY A 209 -7.71 -7.19 -3.10
CA GLY A 209 -6.50 -7.98 -3.18
C GLY A 209 -6.60 -9.26 -2.35
N ALA A 210 -5.76 -10.23 -2.68
CA ALA A 210 -5.61 -11.45 -1.89
C ALA A 210 -4.14 -11.85 -1.92
N ASN A 211 -3.67 -12.51 -0.87
CA ASN A 211 -2.35 -13.12 -0.91
C ASN A 211 -2.34 -14.26 -1.94
N ARG A 212 -1.64 -14.07 -3.06
CA ARG A 212 -1.59 -15.05 -4.15
C ARG A 212 -0.23 -15.72 -4.27
N ASN A 213 0.84 -14.99 -3.95
CA ASN A 213 2.19 -15.37 -4.30
C ASN A 213 3.05 -15.75 -3.08
N VAL A 214 2.53 -15.58 -1.85
CA VAL A 214 3.30 -15.86 -0.63
C VAL A 214 2.66 -17.03 0.15
N PRO A 215 3.29 -18.22 0.13
CA PRO A 215 2.84 -19.34 0.96
C PRO A 215 2.86 -18.95 2.44
N SER A 216 1.75 -19.18 3.14
CA SER A 216 1.67 -18.95 4.58
C SER A 216 0.72 -19.93 5.25
N VAL A 217 1.07 -20.35 6.47
CA VAL A 217 0.28 -21.22 7.34
C VAL A 217 -0.60 -20.39 8.31
N VAL A 218 -0.40 -19.06 8.35
CA VAL A 218 -1.09 -18.16 9.28
C VAL A 218 -2.23 -17.45 8.55
N ASP A 219 -3.48 -17.77 8.86
CA ASP A 219 -4.63 -17.16 8.17
C ASP A 219 -4.67 -15.63 8.30
N LYS A 220 -4.20 -15.08 9.43
CA LYS A 220 -4.21 -13.65 9.70
C LYS A 220 -3.41 -12.82 8.68
N VAL A 221 -2.39 -13.40 8.03
CA VAL A 221 -1.60 -12.65 7.04
C VAL A 221 -2.32 -12.47 5.70
N ASN A 222 -3.40 -13.21 5.46
CA ASN A 222 -4.21 -13.06 4.24
C ASN A 222 -5.11 -11.82 4.27
N ASP A 223 -5.14 -11.11 5.40
CA ASP A 223 -5.83 -9.85 5.54
C ASP A 223 -5.20 -8.74 4.69
N LEU A 224 -6.05 -7.89 4.09
CA LEU A 224 -5.66 -6.81 3.18
C LEU A 224 -4.60 -5.85 3.74
N SER A 225 -4.56 -5.67 5.06
CA SER A 225 -3.60 -4.79 5.74
C SER A 225 -2.18 -5.35 5.71
N TYR A 226 -1.98 -6.66 5.54
CA TYR A 226 -0.65 -7.28 5.55
C TYR A 226 -0.05 -7.49 4.15
N LEU A 227 -0.81 -7.24 3.08
CA LEU A 227 -0.33 -7.51 1.71
C LEU A 227 0.93 -6.73 1.33
N THR A 228 1.13 -5.52 1.89
CA THR A 228 2.41 -4.80 1.69
C THR A 228 3.57 -5.55 2.35
N ALA A 229 3.40 -6.03 3.58
CA ALA A 229 4.44 -6.76 4.30
C ALA A 229 4.75 -8.10 3.62
N LEU A 230 3.73 -8.85 3.19
CA LEU A 230 3.92 -10.06 2.39
C LEU A 230 4.63 -9.77 1.07
N GLY A 231 4.29 -8.67 0.42
CA GLY A 231 4.95 -8.18 -0.78
C GLY A 231 6.44 -7.91 -0.59
N LEU A 232 6.83 -7.35 0.57
CA LEU A 232 8.25 -7.17 0.92
C LEU A 232 8.98 -8.50 1.07
N VAL A 233 8.32 -9.53 1.61
CA VAL A 233 8.90 -10.88 1.73
C VAL A 233 9.10 -11.49 0.33
N ALA A 234 8.08 -11.45 -0.52
CA ALA A 234 8.17 -11.92 -1.91
C ALA A 234 9.31 -11.22 -2.67
N TRP A 235 9.41 -9.89 -2.52
CA TRP A 235 10.48 -9.10 -3.12
C TRP A 235 11.87 -9.50 -2.60
N GLY A 236 12.01 -9.69 -1.29
CA GLY A 236 13.27 -10.10 -0.68
C GLY A 236 13.75 -11.47 -1.16
N ASP A 237 12.84 -12.42 -1.35
CA ASP A 237 13.14 -13.77 -1.85
C ASP A 237 13.65 -13.73 -3.30
N HIS A 238 12.96 -12.97 -4.17
CA HIS A 238 13.41 -12.74 -5.55
C HIS A 238 14.77 -12.04 -5.63
N TYR A 239 15.05 -11.08 -4.74
CA TYR A 239 16.33 -10.38 -4.76
C TYR A 239 17.49 -11.25 -4.25
N SER A 240 17.24 -12.08 -3.23
CA SER A 240 18.27 -12.97 -2.66
C SER A 240 18.72 -14.05 -3.64
N SER A 241 17.78 -14.59 -4.42
CA SER A 241 18.08 -15.59 -5.47
C SER A 241 18.95 -15.01 -6.60
N ILE A 242 18.78 -13.73 -6.96
CA ILE A 242 19.64 -13.06 -7.96
C ILE A 242 21.07 -12.89 -7.43
N GLU A 243 21.25 -12.47 -6.17
CA GLU A 243 22.59 -12.36 -5.58
C GLU A 243 23.30 -13.72 -5.46
N GLU A 244 22.57 -14.80 -5.17
CA GLU A 244 23.13 -16.16 -5.16
C GLU A 244 23.53 -16.62 -6.55
N GLU A 245 22.72 -16.40 -7.59
CA GLU A 245 23.08 -16.73 -8.97
C GLU A 245 24.31 -15.95 -9.46
N ASP A 246 24.42 -14.66 -9.13
CA ASP A 246 25.58 -13.85 -9.49
C ASP A 246 26.85 -14.31 -8.76
N ASN A 247 26.74 -14.70 -7.49
CA ASN A 247 27.85 -15.27 -6.71
C ASN A 247 28.27 -16.67 -7.17
N ILE A 248 27.33 -17.47 -7.71
CA ILE A 248 27.64 -18.78 -8.30
C ILE A 248 28.30 -18.61 -9.68
N ARG A 249 27.85 -17.65 -10.49
CA ARG A 249 28.44 -17.31 -11.80
C ARG A 249 29.83 -16.69 -11.65
N HIS A 250 30.05 -15.88 -10.61
CA HIS A 250 31.35 -15.33 -10.26
C HIS A 250 31.96 -16.17 -9.15
N GLY A 251 32.52 -17.34 -9.47
CA GLY A 251 33.10 -18.30 -8.51
C GLY A 251 34.16 -17.74 -7.55
N PHE A 252 33.73 -16.96 -6.56
CA PHE A 252 34.56 -16.27 -5.60
C PHE A 252 34.45 -16.96 -4.24
N LYS A 253 35.33 -17.94 -4.00
CA LYS A 253 35.56 -18.47 -2.65
C LYS A 253 36.26 -17.41 -1.81
N PRO A 254 35.67 -16.89 -0.70
CA PRO A 254 36.19 -15.75 0.06
C PRO A 254 37.34 -16.12 1.02
N GLY A 255 38.17 -17.11 0.68
CA GLY A 255 39.26 -17.59 1.55
C GLY A 255 40.66 -17.05 1.20
N HIS A 256 40.89 -16.61 -0.04
CA HIS A 256 42.25 -16.27 -0.50
C HIS A 256 42.46 -14.83 -0.99
N ALA A 257 41.39 -14.08 -1.28
CA ALA A 257 41.52 -12.70 -1.80
C ALA A 257 41.89 -11.67 -0.73
N VAL A 258 41.46 -11.86 0.53
CA VAL A 258 41.72 -10.93 1.64
C VAL A 258 43.21 -10.88 2.02
N LYS A 259 43.96 -11.98 1.80
CA LYS A 259 45.41 -12.02 2.09
C LYS A 259 46.26 -11.27 1.05
N LYS A 260 45.81 -11.15 -0.20
CA LYS A 260 46.55 -10.45 -1.27
C LYS A 260 46.42 -8.92 -1.17
N VAL A 261 45.24 -8.40 -0.80
CA VAL A 261 45.03 -6.95 -0.66
C VAL A 261 45.76 -6.40 0.57
N LYS A 262 45.84 -7.16 1.67
CA LYS A 262 46.57 -6.76 2.88
C LYS A 262 48.10 -6.67 2.64
N ASN A 263 48.65 -7.56 1.82
CA ASN A 263 50.09 -7.52 1.47
C ASN A 263 50.43 -6.39 0.48
N TRP A 264 49.50 -6.03 -0.39
CA TRP A 264 49.69 -4.93 -1.35
C TRP A 264 49.60 -3.54 -0.69
N PHE A 265 48.70 -3.36 0.28
CA PHE A 265 48.62 -2.10 1.06
C PHE A 265 49.77 -1.97 2.08
N GLY A 266 50.27 -3.08 2.63
CA GLY A 266 51.42 -3.06 3.55
C GLY A 266 52.74 -2.64 2.89
N SER A 267 52.93 -2.90 1.59
CA SER A 267 54.14 -2.51 0.86
C SER A 267 54.14 -1.06 0.37
N LEU A 268 53.01 -0.34 0.49
CA LEU A 268 52.86 1.05 0.06
C LEU A 268 53.08 2.08 1.19
N PHE A 269 53.14 1.65 2.46
CA PHE A 269 53.22 2.56 3.62
C PHE A 269 54.38 2.29 4.59
N LEU A 270 55.40 1.53 4.18
CA LEU A 270 56.65 1.39 4.93
C LEU A 270 57.85 1.57 4.00
N LYS A 271 58.11 2.84 3.66
CA LYS A 271 59.43 3.33 3.22
C LYS A 271 59.56 4.79 3.65
N GLU A 272 59.77 4.98 4.94
CA GLU A 272 60.88 5.73 5.57
C GLU A 272 60.80 5.51 7.09
#